data_AF-A0A5S9N366-F1
#
_entry.id   AF-A0A5S9N366-F1
#
_cell.length_a   1.000
_cell.length_b   1.000
_cell.length_c   1.000
_cell.angle_alpha   90.00
_cell.angle_beta   90.00
_cell.angle_gamma   90.00
#
_symmetry.space_group_name_H-M   'P 1'
#
loop_
_entity.id
_entity.type
_entity.pdbx_description
1 polymer ?
#
loop_
_entity_poly.entity_id
_entity_poly.type
_entity_poly.pdbx_seq_one_letter_code
_entity_poly.pdbx_strand_id
1 'polypeptide(L)' 'MKKMILSLMACSTLAACSNMGIQPWERQTLAKPEMALDASPLRAALDDHIYFSKEASSGGRGFGGGGCGCN' A
#
# COMPACT_ATOMS: atom_id res chain seq x y z
N MET A 1 15.64 40.90 -1.84
CA MET A 1 14.30 40.66 -2.45
C MET A 1 14.32 39.53 -3.49
N LYS A 2 15.13 39.59 -4.56
CA LYS A 2 15.20 38.50 -5.59
C LYS A 2 15.48 37.09 -5.02
N LYS A 3 16.41 36.96 -4.06
CA LYS A 3 16.70 35.68 -3.38
C LYS A 3 15.53 35.12 -2.56
N MET A 4 14.70 36.01 -2.00
CA MET A 4 13.53 35.64 -1.21
C MET A 4 12.39 35.14 -2.10
N ILE A 5 12.19 35.77 -3.26
CA ILE A 5 11.24 35.34 -4.29
C ILE A 5 11.65 33.96 -4.84
N LEU A 6 12.94 33.75 -5.11
CA LEU A 6 13.45 32.48 -5.62
C LEU A 6 13.26 31.33 -4.63
N SER A 7 13.46 31.59 -3.33
CA SER A 7 13.22 30.61 -2.26
C SER A 7 11.74 30.25 -2.14
N LEU A 8 10.85 31.26 -2.21
CA LEU A 8 9.41 31.03 -2.11
C LEU A 8 8.89 30.19 -3.28
N MET A 9 9.41 30.43 -4.49
CA MET A 9 9.02 29.69 -5.69
C MET A 9 9.48 28.22 -5.65
N ALA A 10 10.65 27.94 -5.06
CA ALA A 10 11.15 26.59 -4.85
C ALA A 10 10.34 25.79 -3.80
N CYS A 11 9.80 26.44 -2.78
CA CYS A 11 8.95 25.76 -1.79
C CYS A 11 7.60 25.31 -2.36
N SER A 12 7.03 26.04 -3.31
CA SER A 12 5.72 25.73 -3.89
C SER A 12 5.67 24.40 -4.67
N THR A 13 6.80 23.92 -5.19
CA THR A 13 6.84 22.64 -5.94
C THR A 13 6.79 21.40 -5.06
N LEU A 14 7.08 21.54 -3.75
CA LEU A 14 7.05 20.42 -2.80
C LEU A 14 5.64 19.86 -2.56
N ALA A 15 4.60 20.68 -2.79
CA ALA A 15 3.21 20.31 -2.58
C ALA A 15 2.48 19.88 -3.87
N ALA A 16 3.15 19.84 -5.03
CA ALA A 16 2.47 19.64 -6.32
C ALA A 16 1.73 18.30 -6.45
N CYS A 17 2.15 17.29 -5.70
CA CYS A 17 1.62 15.92 -5.77
C CYS A 17 0.84 15.50 -4.51
N SER A 18 0.64 16.39 -3.53
CA SER A 18 0.04 16.02 -2.24
C SER A 18 -1.46 15.69 -2.32
N ASN A 19 -2.14 16.06 -3.40
CA ASN A 19 -3.57 15.86 -3.59
C ASN A 19 -3.92 14.80 -4.66
N MET A 20 -2.99 13.89 -4.99
CA MET A 20 -3.26 12.79 -5.94
C MET A 20 -3.95 11.56 -5.30
N GLY A 21 -4.48 11.71 -4.09
CA GLY A 21 -5.24 10.66 -3.42
C GLY A 21 -6.69 10.66 -3.86
N ILE A 22 -7.25 9.49 -4.15
CA ILE A 22 -8.70 9.33 -4.32
C ILE A 22 -9.40 9.36 -2.95
N GLN A 23 -10.61 9.87 -2.91
CA GLN A 23 -11.41 9.93 -1.70
C GLN A 23 -11.76 8.50 -1.24
N PRO A 24 -11.88 8.23 0.08
CA PRO A 24 -12.08 6.87 0.58
C PRO A 24 -13.26 6.11 -0.04
N TRP A 25 -14.35 6.82 -0.38
CA TRP A 25 -15.54 6.25 -1.01
C TRP A 25 -15.38 6.01 -2.52
N GLU A 26 -14.42 6.64 -3.19
CA GLU A 26 -14.09 6.40 -4.61
C GLU A 26 -13.34 5.07 -4.81
N ARG A 27 -12.87 4.44 -3.72
CA ARG A 27 -12.14 3.16 -3.76
C ARG A 27 -13.01 1.97 -4.16
N GLN A 28 -14.34 2.07 -4.05
CA GLN A 28 -15.24 0.97 -4.42
C GLN A 28 -15.12 0.58 -5.90
N THR A 29 -14.81 1.54 -6.77
CA THR A 29 -14.59 1.28 -8.21
C THR A 29 -13.28 0.52 -8.49
N LEU A 30 -12.28 0.68 -7.62
CA LEU A 30 -10.93 0.12 -7.77
C LEU A 30 -10.68 -1.16 -6.94
N ALA A 31 -11.63 -1.60 -6.14
CA ALA A 31 -11.50 -2.77 -5.25
C ALA A 31 -12.53 -3.87 -5.59
N LYS A 32 -12.70 -4.16 -6.89
CA LYS A 32 -13.55 -5.29 -7.31
C LYS A 32 -12.98 -6.62 -6.83
N PRO A 33 -13.82 -7.62 -6.52
CA PRO A 33 -13.36 -8.95 -6.09
C PRO A 33 -12.36 -9.60 -7.06
N GLU A 34 -12.55 -9.38 -8.37
CA GLU A 34 -11.66 -9.94 -9.41
C GLU A 34 -10.26 -9.30 -9.44
N MET A 35 -10.07 -8.17 -8.77
CA MET A 35 -8.77 -7.49 -8.65
C MET A 35 -8.00 -7.89 -7.38
N ALA A 36 -8.53 -8.84 -6.59
CA ALA A 36 -7.82 -9.40 -5.46
C ALA A 36 -6.53 -10.10 -5.93
N LEU A 37 -5.42 -9.89 -5.21
CA LEU A 37 -4.14 -10.55 -5.54
C LEU A 37 -4.20 -12.07 -5.37
N ASP A 38 -5.10 -12.54 -4.52
CA ASP A 38 -5.37 -13.96 -4.32
C ASP A 38 -6.84 -14.26 -4.60
N ALA A 39 -7.09 -15.19 -5.51
CA ALA A 39 -8.43 -15.64 -5.88
C ALA A 39 -9.11 -16.50 -4.80
N SER A 40 -8.35 -17.00 -3.82
CA SER A 40 -8.81 -17.89 -2.76
C SER A 40 -8.16 -17.52 -1.41
N PRO A 41 -8.61 -16.42 -0.77
CA PRO A 41 -8.01 -15.91 0.46
C PRO A 41 -8.02 -16.92 1.62
N LEU A 42 -9.03 -17.80 1.69
CA LEU A 42 -9.08 -18.85 2.71
C LEU A 42 -7.95 -19.87 2.56
N ARG A 43 -7.64 -20.26 1.32
CA ARG A 43 -6.56 -21.21 1.05
C ARG A 43 -5.20 -20.58 1.33
N ALA A 44 -5.03 -19.33 0.91
CA ALA A 44 -3.83 -18.54 1.20
C ALA A 44 -3.54 -18.46 2.71
N ALA A 45 -4.56 -18.14 3.50
CA ALA A 45 -4.44 -18.05 4.95
C ALA A 45 -4.08 -19.40 5.60
N LEU A 46 -4.63 -20.50 5.07
CA LEU A 46 -4.31 -21.84 5.57
C LEU A 46 -2.88 -22.24 5.22
N ASP A 47 -2.44 -21.96 3.99
CA ASP A 47 -1.07 -22.23 3.55
C ASP A 47 -0.06 -21.41 4.37
N ASP A 48 -0.34 -20.13 4.62
CA ASP A 48 0.50 -19.28 5.49
C ASP A 48 0.58 -19.82 6.92
N HIS A 49 -0.55 -20.28 7.48
CA HIS A 49 -0.57 -20.91 8.81
C HIS A 49 0.29 -22.17 8.86
N ILE A 50 0.23 -23.01 7.83
CA ILE A 50 1.05 -24.22 7.70
C ILE A 50 2.53 -23.85 7.57
N TYR A 51 2.87 -22.89 6.73
CA TYR A 51 4.24 -22.43 6.50
C TYR A 51 4.87 -21.87 7.78
N PHE A 52 4.17 -20.97 8.48
CA PHE A 52 4.61 -20.42 9.76
C PHE A 52 4.87 -21.52 10.79
N SER A 53 3.97 -22.50 10.87
CA SER A 53 4.06 -23.61 11.83
C SER A 53 5.21 -24.57 11.51
N LYS A 54 5.53 -24.78 10.23
CA LYS A 54 6.56 -25.75 9.81
C LYS A 54 7.96 -25.16 9.77
N GLU A 55 8.09 -23.92 9.35
CA GLU A 55 9.37 -23.31 9.03
C GLU A 55 9.85 -22.29 10.07
N ALA A 56 9.05 -22.05 11.12
CA ALA A 56 9.29 -21.01 12.13
C ALA A 56 9.59 -19.63 11.49
N SER A 57 9.04 -19.39 10.29
CA SER A 57 9.29 -18.20 9.49
C SER A 57 8.72 -16.98 10.21
N SER A 58 9.58 -16.22 10.90
CA SER A 58 9.19 -14.97 11.53
C SER A 58 8.92 -13.91 10.45
N GLY A 59 7.65 -13.70 10.10
CA GLY A 59 7.22 -12.75 9.07
C GLY A 59 6.29 -13.42 8.06
N GLY A 60 4.98 -13.25 8.24
CA GLY A 60 3.97 -13.73 7.30
C GLY A 60 3.78 -12.77 6.12
N ARG A 61 3.11 -13.26 5.06
CA ARG A 61 2.57 -12.38 4.02
C ARG A 61 1.47 -11.55 4.69
N GLY A 62 1.60 -10.22 4.72
CA GLY A 62 0.60 -9.36 5.38
C GLY A 62 -0.82 -9.63 4.87
N PHE A 63 -1.82 -9.46 5.75
CA PHE A 63 -3.25 -9.82 5.57
C PHE A 63 -3.97 -9.27 4.33
N GLY A 64 -3.33 -8.42 3.52
CA GLY A 64 -3.91 -7.87 2.31
C GLY A 64 -2.83 -7.77 1.26
N GLY A 65 -2.65 -8.86 0.49
CA GLY A 65 -1.62 -9.00 -0.55
C GLY A 65 -1.28 -7.65 -1.18
N GLY A 66 -0.01 -7.24 -1.04
CA GLY A 66 0.46 -5.95 -1.53
C GLY A 66 1.36 -5.18 -0.57
N GLY A 67 2.12 -5.84 0.30
CA GLY A 67 3.05 -5.18 1.23
C GLY A 67 4.43 -5.84 1.24
N CYS A 68 5.45 -5.04 1.56
CA CYS A 68 6.89 -5.36 1.66
C CYS A 68 7.25 -6.52 2.63
N GLY A 69 6.28 -7.24 3.21
CA GLY A 69 6.54 -8.40 4.05
C GLY A 69 7.28 -8.11 5.37
N CYS A 70 7.34 -6.85 5.80
CA CYS A 70 7.92 -6.50 7.09
C CYS A 70 6.82 -6.52 8.17
N ASN A 71 7.05 -7.35 9.19
CA ASN A 71 6.34 -7.37 10.48
C ASN A 71 6.61 -6.08 11.25
#